data_AF-E3LIJ5-F1
#
_entry.id   AF-E3LIJ5-F1
#
_cell.length_a   1.000
_cell.length_b   1.000
_cell.length_c   1.000
_cell.angle_alpha   90.00
_cell.angle_beta   90.00
_cell.angle_gamma   90.00
#
_symmetry.space_group_name_H-M   'P 1'
#
loop_
_entity.id
_entity.type
_entity.pdbx_description
1 polymer ?
#
loop_
_entity_poly.entity_id
_entity_poly.type
_entity_poly.pdbx_seq_one_letter_code
_entity_poly.pdbx_strand_id
1 'polypeptide(L)'
;MVITLDEYHFKNYSQCNVPYSSLSSWQGLAYPSHVIQSVSLPLQVLTFFMIMRKTPGHMKTFSYPLLFNHFWCTLLNLLFCSLATPYIYLKFVGGFGVGLLSWLGVPFMYQLVTGFFALSCSTSSYIFLFESRSSSLQENKFRITRKCFRIVYHSLIFFINSSIFLVFFKLPADQETVKLNVLELDPCPTPEYFESDVFIVSTDQNLISFYVWFLQPSLLKPIRYGG
;
A
#
# COMPACT_ATOMS: atom_id res chain seq x y z
N MET A 1 -7.34 -16.98 32.39
CA MET A 1 -7.40 -15.57 32.78
C MET A 1 -7.03 -14.79 31.54
N VAL A 2 -8.01 -14.12 30.91
CA VAL A 2 -7.75 -13.35 29.67
C VAL A 2 -6.96 -12.12 30.09
N ILE A 3 -5.68 -12.08 29.75
CA ILE A 3 -4.81 -10.94 30.02
C ILE A 3 -5.23 -9.84 29.05
N THR A 4 -5.63 -8.69 29.58
CA THR A 4 -5.98 -7.53 28.75
C THR A 4 -4.71 -6.83 28.25
N LEU A 5 -4.79 -6.13 27.11
CA LEU A 5 -3.63 -5.46 26.49
C LEU A 5 -2.95 -4.47 27.46
N ASP A 6 -3.75 -3.79 28.29
CA ASP A 6 -3.30 -2.82 29.30
C ASP A 6 -2.56 -3.50 30.48
N GLU A 7 -3.02 -4.67 30.90
CA GLU A 7 -2.33 -5.45 31.95
C GLU A 7 -0.98 -5.98 31.47
N TYR A 8 -0.86 -6.34 30.20
CA TYR A 8 0.42 -6.73 29.60
C TYR A 8 1.39 -5.53 29.52
N HIS A 9 0.88 -4.37 29.09
CA HIS A 9 1.67 -3.13 29.03
C HIS A 9 2.23 -2.75 30.41
N PHE A 10 1.41 -2.80 31.46
CA PHE A 10 1.86 -2.41 32.80
C PHE A 10 2.85 -3.38 33.45
N LYS A 11 2.74 -4.70 33.17
CA LYS A 11 3.56 -5.73 33.84
C LYS A 11 4.84 -6.11 33.10
N ASN A 12 4.78 -6.25 31.78
CA ASN A 12 5.88 -6.79 30.98
C ASN A 12 6.61 -5.71 30.19
N TYR A 13 5.90 -4.71 29.66
CA TYR A 13 6.50 -3.72 28.76
C TYR A 13 7.50 -2.79 29.47
N SER A 14 7.31 -2.53 30.77
CA SER A 14 8.24 -1.71 31.57
C SER A 14 9.66 -2.28 31.68
N GLN A 15 9.86 -3.56 31.31
CA GLN A 15 11.17 -4.22 31.29
C GLN A 15 11.89 -4.08 29.94
N CYS A 16 11.19 -3.61 28.90
CA CYS A 16 11.74 -3.43 27.56
C CYS A 16 12.48 -2.08 27.46
N ASN A 17 13.78 -2.11 27.15
CA ASN A 17 14.53 -0.90 26.80
C ASN A 17 14.66 -0.80 25.28
N VAL A 18 13.64 -0.25 24.62
CA VAL A 18 13.61 -0.14 23.15
C VAL A 18 14.37 1.13 22.73
N PRO A 19 15.47 1.03 21.96
CA PRO A 19 16.18 2.20 21.49
C PRO A 19 15.29 2.97 20.50
N TYR A 20 14.85 4.16 20.88
CA TYR A 20 14.03 5.01 20.02
C TYR A 20 14.90 5.65 18.94
N SER A 21 14.79 5.15 17.71
CA SER A 21 15.40 5.79 16.54
C SER A 21 14.35 6.60 15.78
N SER A 22 14.68 7.81 15.36
CA SER A 22 13.77 8.67 14.61
C SER A 22 13.35 8.03 13.27
N LEU A 23 14.21 7.23 12.66
CA LEU A 23 13.93 6.50 11.42
C LEU A 23 12.92 5.36 11.60
N SER A 24 12.89 4.73 12.77
CA SER A 24 11.91 3.68 13.09
C SER A 24 10.58 4.26 13.59
N SER A 25 10.51 5.55 13.90
CA SER A 25 9.29 6.19 14.36
C SER A 25 8.30 6.44 13.21
N TRP A 26 7.01 6.49 13.53
CA TRP A 26 5.98 6.90 12.58
C TRP A 26 6.18 8.34 12.06
N GLN A 27 6.75 9.20 12.91
CA GLN A 27 7.10 10.58 12.57
C GLN A 27 8.15 10.62 11.45
N GLY A 28 9.17 9.76 11.57
CA GLY A 28 10.20 9.59 10.55
C GLY A 28 9.67 9.12 9.19
N LEU A 29 8.52 8.44 9.16
CA LEU A 29 7.84 8.05 7.92
C LEU A 29 6.91 9.17 7.40
N ALA A 30 6.08 9.73 8.26
CA ALA A 30 5.02 10.65 7.88
C ALA A 30 5.56 12.01 7.39
N TYR A 31 6.49 12.62 8.12
CA TYR A 31 7.04 13.93 7.77
C TYR A 31 7.69 13.97 6.38
N PRO A 32 8.65 13.10 6.03
CA PRO A 32 9.24 13.13 4.69
C PRO A 32 8.21 12.79 3.61
N SER A 33 7.28 11.87 3.87
CA SER A 33 6.21 11.51 2.92
C SER A 33 5.34 12.73 2.58
N HIS A 34 4.92 13.49 3.59
CA HIS A 34 4.12 14.69 3.39
C HIS A 34 4.91 15.81 2.68
N VAL A 35 6.19 15.97 2.99
CA VAL A 35 7.06 16.96 2.33
C VAL A 35 7.24 16.62 0.85
N ILE A 36 7.56 15.36 0.53
CA ILE A 36 7.70 14.88 -0.85
C ILE A 36 6.39 15.07 -1.60
N GLN A 37 5.25 14.77 -0.97
CA GLN A 37 3.94 14.96 -1.58
C GLN A 37 3.62 16.44 -1.83
N SER A 38 3.98 17.34 -0.92
CA SER A 38 3.79 18.79 -1.08
C SER A 38 4.55 19.33 -2.30
N VAL A 39 5.74 18.81 -2.58
CA VAL A 39 6.54 19.20 -3.75
C VAL A 39 6.05 18.48 -5.02
N SER A 40 5.61 17.23 -4.90
CA SER A 40 5.15 16.43 -6.04
C SER A 40 3.78 16.85 -6.55
N LEU A 41 2.88 17.33 -5.68
CA LEU A 41 1.54 17.79 -6.05
C LEU A 41 1.49 18.81 -7.18
N PRO A 42 2.21 19.96 -7.11
CA PRO A 42 2.19 20.94 -8.19
C PRO A 42 2.71 20.36 -9.50
N LEU A 43 3.73 19.48 -9.45
CA LEU A 43 4.27 18.80 -10.64
C LEU A 43 3.24 17.84 -11.25
N GLN A 44 2.50 17.11 -10.42
CA GLN A 44 1.45 16.19 -10.85
C GLN A 44 0.28 16.93 -11.51
N VAL A 45 -0.14 18.06 -10.95
CA VAL A 45 -1.19 18.94 -11.51
C VAL A 45 -0.74 19.56 -12.83
N LEU A 46 0.49 20.08 -12.88
CA LEU A 46 1.10 20.63 -14.10
C LEU A 46 1.17 19.57 -15.21
N THR A 47 1.55 18.34 -14.86
CA THR A 47 1.58 17.20 -15.79
C THR A 47 0.18 16.89 -16.33
N PHE A 48 -0.83 16.83 -15.45
CA PHE A 48 -2.22 16.61 -15.86
C PHE A 48 -2.71 17.71 -16.82
N PHE A 49 -2.41 18.98 -16.49
CA PHE A 49 -2.73 20.12 -17.34
C PHE A 49 -2.06 20.03 -18.72
N MET A 50 -0.77 19.69 -18.76
CA MET A 50 -0.04 19.52 -20.01
C MET A 50 -0.63 18.40 -20.87
N ILE A 51 -0.96 17.25 -20.27
CA ILE A 51 -1.54 16.15 -21.04
C ILE A 51 -2.89 16.56 -21.63
N MET A 52 -3.75 17.28 -20.90
CA MET A 52 -5.04 17.72 -21.46
C MET A 52 -4.91 18.82 -22.52
N ARG A 53 -4.04 19.82 -22.31
CA ARG A 53 -4.01 21.05 -23.13
C ARG A 53 -2.96 21.05 -24.24
N LYS A 54 -1.86 20.31 -24.08
CA LYS A 54 -0.70 20.34 -24.99
C LYS A 54 -0.51 19.07 -25.81
N THR A 55 -1.36 18.04 -25.66
CA THR A 55 -1.24 16.83 -26.48
C THR A 55 -1.59 17.10 -27.95
N PRO A 56 -0.68 16.82 -28.91
CA PRO A 56 -0.92 17.07 -30.33
C PRO A 56 -2.03 16.18 -30.90
N GLY A 57 -2.75 16.69 -31.90
CA GLY A 57 -3.92 16.03 -32.51
C GLY A 57 -3.68 14.58 -32.95
N HIS A 58 -2.52 14.30 -33.54
CA HIS A 58 -2.12 12.97 -34.00
C HIS A 58 -1.92 11.94 -32.87
N MET A 59 -1.69 12.39 -31.63
CA MET A 59 -1.51 11.52 -30.45
C MET A 59 -2.71 11.52 -29.50
N LYS A 60 -3.83 12.15 -29.86
CA LYS A 60 -5.02 12.22 -28.99
C LYS A 60 -5.56 10.84 -28.60
N THR A 61 -5.47 9.85 -29.49
CA THR A 61 -5.87 8.46 -29.20
C THR A 61 -5.04 7.82 -28.08
N PHE A 62 -3.77 8.21 -27.92
CA PHE A 62 -2.87 7.74 -26.84
C PHE A 62 -2.93 8.61 -25.58
N SER A 63 -3.49 9.82 -25.69
CA SER A 63 -3.67 10.74 -24.56
C SER A 63 -4.59 10.15 -23.49
N TYR A 64 -5.66 9.45 -23.91
CA TYR A 64 -6.64 8.90 -22.97
C TYR A 64 -6.06 7.80 -22.04
N PRO A 65 -5.37 6.75 -22.54
CA PRO A 65 -4.64 5.81 -21.69
C PRO A 65 -3.63 6.47 -20.75
N LEU A 66 -2.94 7.50 -21.23
CA LEU A 66 -1.95 8.24 -20.44
C LEU A 66 -2.60 9.06 -19.31
N LEU A 67 -3.69 9.76 -19.60
CA LEU A 67 -4.46 10.51 -18.60
C LEU A 67 -5.05 9.58 -17.55
N PHE A 68 -5.64 8.46 -17.98
CA PHE A 68 -6.22 7.47 -17.07
C PHE A 68 -5.15 6.91 -16.13
N ASN A 69 -3.98 6.55 -16.66
CA ASN A 69 -2.86 6.08 -15.84
C ASN A 69 -2.36 7.15 -14.86
N HIS A 70 -2.13 8.38 -15.33
CA HIS A 70 -1.64 9.47 -14.48
C HIS A 70 -2.65 9.80 -13.36
N PHE A 71 -3.94 9.77 -13.65
CA PHE A 71 -5.00 9.98 -12.66
C PHE A 71 -4.94 8.93 -11.53
N TRP A 72 -4.90 7.64 -11.87
CA TRP A 72 -4.85 6.59 -10.83
C TRP A 72 -3.53 6.59 -10.05
N CYS A 73 -2.40 6.88 -10.71
CA CYS A 73 -1.11 6.99 -10.03
C CYS A 73 -1.04 8.18 -9.07
N THR A 74 -1.58 9.34 -9.47
CA THR A 74 -1.64 10.52 -8.60
C THR A 74 -2.58 10.31 -7.43
N LEU A 75 -3.73 9.65 -7.65
CA LEU A 75 -4.64 9.26 -6.57
C LEU A 75 -3.96 8.28 -5.59
N LEU A 76 -3.24 7.27 -6.10
CA LEU A 76 -2.48 6.34 -5.28
C LEU A 76 -1.43 7.06 -4.42
N ASN A 77 -0.61 7.92 -5.03
CA ASN A 77 0.39 8.70 -4.30
C ASN A 77 -0.24 9.60 -3.23
N LEU A 78 -1.37 10.24 -3.53
CA LEU A 78 -2.11 11.03 -2.54
C LEU A 78 -2.58 10.17 -1.36
N LEU A 79 -3.12 8.98 -1.63
CA LEU A 79 -3.55 8.05 -0.59
C LEU A 79 -2.38 7.60 0.28
N PHE A 80 -1.27 7.16 -0.31
CA PHE A 80 -0.13 6.62 0.43
C PHE A 80 0.74 7.68 1.11
N CYS A 81 0.85 8.90 0.57
CA CYS A 81 1.75 9.92 1.10
C CYS A 81 1.03 11.02 1.90
N SER A 82 -0.30 11.09 1.91
CA SER A 82 -1.04 12.13 2.64
C SER A 82 -2.30 11.67 3.35
N LEU A 83 -3.20 10.94 2.67
CA LEU A 83 -4.53 10.64 3.21
C LEU A 83 -4.52 9.44 4.17
N ALA A 84 -3.82 8.38 3.82
CA ALA A 84 -3.83 7.09 4.51
C ALA A 84 -2.42 6.50 4.59
N THR A 85 -1.41 7.30 4.94
CA THR A 85 -0.02 6.85 5.06
C THR A 85 0.07 5.65 6.01
N PRO A 86 0.32 4.43 5.50
CA PRO A 86 0.30 3.25 6.33
C PRO A 86 1.66 3.08 7.01
N TYR A 87 1.67 3.04 8.33
CA TYR A 87 2.83 2.60 9.10
C TYR A 87 2.71 1.10 9.32
N ILE A 88 3.59 0.32 8.67
CA ILE A 88 3.53 -1.14 8.62
C ILE A 88 4.64 -1.73 9.48
N TYR A 89 4.27 -2.59 10.42
CA TYR A 89 5.20 -3.44 11.13
C TYR A 89 5.61 -4.61 10.21
N LEU A 90 6.90 -4.92 10.15
CA LEU A 90 7.41 -5.98 9.25
C LEU A 90 7.43 -7.35 9.91
N LYS A 91 7.57 -7.41 11.25
CA LYS A 91 7.63 -8.67 12.01
C LYS A 91 6.30 -9.43 12.00
N PHE A 92 5.20 -8.68 12.03
CA PHE A 92 3.83 -9.15 11.86
C PHE A 92 3.17 -8.22 10.85
N VAL A 93 2.39 -8.74 9.90
CA VAL A 93 1.76 -7.88 8.88
C VAL A 93 0.57 -7.19 9.52
N GLY A 94 0.87 -6.08 10.16
CA GLY A 94 -0.09 -5.20 10.83
C GLY A 94 0.43 -3.78 10.80
N GLY A 95 -0.47 -2.83 11.01
CA GLY A 95 -0.13 -1.43 10.91
C GLY A 95 -1.27 -0.53 11.31
N PHE A 96 -0.99 0.77 11.27
CA PHE A 96 -1.99 1.81 11.48
C PHE A 96 -1.76 2.94 10.48
N GLY A 97 -2.80 3.74 10.26
CA GLY A 97 -2.75 4.86 9.33
C GLY A 97 -2.39 6.13 10.08
N VAL A 98 -1.44 6.91 9.54
CA VAL A 98 -1.01 8.20 10.12
C VAL A 98 -1.37 9.38 9.20
N GLY A 99 -2.34 9.17 8.30
CA GLY A 99 -2.77 10.19 7.35
C GLY A 99 -3.96 11.02 7.83
N LEU A 100 -4.39 11.94 6.96
CA LEU A 100 -5.53 12.83 7.20
C LEU A 100 -6.84 12.07 7.47
N LEU A 101 -7.03 10.89 6.87
CA LEU A 101 -8.19 10.02 7.13
C LEU A 101 -8.16 9.44 8.56
N SER A 102 -6.98 9.22 9.11
CA SER A 102 -6.83 8.78 10.50
C SER A 102 -7.18 9.90 11.48
N TRP A 103 -6.77 11.13 11.16
CA TRP A 103 -7.16 12.32 11.93
C TRP A 103 -8.68 12.58 11.90
N LEU A 104 -9.35 12.23 10.79
CA LEU A 104 -10.81 12.26 10.67
C LEU A 104 -11.53 11.09 11.37
N GLY A 105 -10.80 10.17 12.01
CA GLY A 105 -11.36 9.02 12.73
C GLY A 105 -11.86 7.89 11.83
N VAL A 106 -11.42 7.83 10.56
CA VAL A 106 -11.80 6.72 9.66
C VAL A 106 -11.04 5.46 10.06
N PRO A 107 -11.72 4.32 10.31
CA PRO A 107 -11.04 3.08 10.69
C PRO A 107 -10.03 2.63 9.64
N PHE A 108 -8.87 2.15 10.10
CA PHE A 108 -7.76 1.77 9.21
C PHE A 108 -8.11 0.66 8.21
N MET A 109 -9.07 -0.21 8.55
CA MET A 109 -9.65 -1.19 7.63
C MET A 109 -10.11 -0.57 6.30
N TYR A 110 -10.90 0.49 6.37
CA TYR A 110 -11.43 1.17 5.18
C TYR A 110 -10.32 1.90 4.40
N GLN A 111 -9.34 2.44 5.13
CA GLN A 111 -8.16 3.05 4.52
C GLN A 111 -7.34 2.02 3.73
N LEU A 112 -7.12 0.83 4.29
CA LEU A 112 -6.45 -0.28 3.62
C LEU A 112 -7.22 -0.74 2.39
N VAL A 113 -8.51 -1.05 2.52
CA VAL A 113 -9.35 -1.50 1.39
C VAL A 113 -9.31 -0.50 0.24
N THR A 114 -9.41 0.80 0.57
CA THR A 114 -9.33 1.89 -0.42
C THR A 114 -7.93 1.99 -1.06
N GLY A 115 -6.87 1.83 -0.27
CA GLY A 115 -5.49 1.80 -0.75
C GLY A 115 -5.21 0.65 -1.71
N PHE A 116 -5.64 -0.58 -1.36
CA PHE A 116 -5.52 -1.74 -2.24
C PHE A 116 -6.36 -1.58 -3.52
N PHE A 117 -7.53 -0.95 -3.44
CA PHE A 117 -8.35 -0.65 -4.62
C PHE A 117 -7.63 0.29 -5.58
N ALA A 118 -7.10 1.39 -5.06
CA ALA A 118 -6.32 2.32 -5.86
C ALA A 118 -5.08 1.62 -6.47
N LEU A 119 -4.43 0.72 -5.73
CA LEU A 119 -3.29 -0.04 -6.21
C LEU A 119 -3.67 -0.94 -7.39
N SER A 120 -4.72 -1.77 -7.26
CA SER A 120 -5.21 -2.64 -8.34
C SER A 120 -5.67 -1.85 -9.57
N CYS A 121 -6.29 -0.67 -9.39
CA CYS A 121 -6.64 0.22 -10.49
C CYS A 121 -5.39 0.79 -11.18
N SER A 122 -4.37 1.19 -10.41
CA SER A 122 -3.12 1.74 -10.95
C SER A 122 -2.32 0.70 -11.75
N THR A 123 -2.20 -0.54 -11.25
CA THR A 123 -1.50 -1.61 -11.99
C THR A 123 -2.22 -1.94 -13.30
N SER A 124 -3.56 -1.97 -13.25
CA SER A 124 -4.39 -2.18 -14.43
C SER A 124 -4.26 -1.04 -15.44
N SER A 125 -4.14 0.22 -14.98
CA SER A 125 -3.92 1.36 -15.88
C SER A 125 -2.54 1.33 -16.53
N TYR A 126 -1.51 0.87 -15.83
CA TYR A 126 -0.18 0.67 -16.41
C TYR A 126 -0.22 -0.37 -17.53
N ILE A 127 -0.86 -1.51 -17.28
CA ILE A 127 -1.00 -2.57 -18.28
C ILE A 127 -1.74 -2.04 -19.52
N PHE A 128 -2.84 -1.30 -19.31
CA PHE A 128 -3.58 -0.66 -20.41
C PHE A 128 -2.71 0.31 -21.22
N LEU A 129 -1.87 1.09 -20.56
CA LEU A 129 -0.94 2.01 -21.20
C LEU A 129 0.13 1.27 -22.02
N PHE A 130 0.76 0.24 -21.44
CA PHE A 130 1.78 -0.56 -22.11
C PHE A 130 1.21 -1.30 -23.31
N GLU A 131 0.05 -1.92 -23.17
CA GLU A 131 -0.60 -2.58 -24.30
C GLU A 131 -0.99 -1.57 -25.39
N SER A 132 -1.53 -0.42 -25.02
CA SER A 132 -1.89 0.61 -26.00
C SER A 132 -0.67 1.10 -26.78
N ARG A 133 0.49 1.24 -26.14
CA ARG A 133 1.76 1.59 -26.80
C ARG A 133 2.24 0.45 -27.71
N SER A 134 2.25 -0.78 -27.18
CA SER A 134 2.70 -1.98 -27.91
C SER A 134 1.84 -2.27 -29.15
N SER A 135 0.53 -2.05 -29.08
CA SER A 135 -0.37 -2.22 -30.23
C SER A 135 -0.22 -1.13 -31.31
N SER A 136 0.43 0.00 -31.00
CA SER A 136 0.69 1.06 -31.98
C SER A 136 1.90 0.77 -32.86
N LEU A 137 2.79 -0.10 -32.42
CA LEU A 137 4.00 -0.46 -33.17
C LEU A 137 3.60 -1.35 -34.36
N GLN A 138 3.95 -0.92 -35.56
CA GLN A 138 3.60 -1.62 -36.81
C GLN A 138 4.27 -3.01 -36.91
N GLU A 139 5.43 -3.18 -36.29
CA GLU A 139 6.23 -4.42 -36.27
C GLU A 139 5.78 -5.46 -35.23
N ASN A 140 4.71 -5.19 -34.47
CA ASN A 140 4.29 -6.08 -33.39
C ASN A 140 3.45 -7.27 -33.90
N LYS A 141 4.01 -8.48 -33.86
CA LYS A 141 3.33 -9.74 -34.22
C LYS A 141 2.20 -10.11 -33.25
N PHE A 142 2.25 -9.66 -31.99
CA PHE A 142 1.23 -9.95 -30.96
C PHE A 142 0.18 -8.84 -30.82
N ARG A 143 -0.07 -8.09 -31.90
CA ARG A 143 -1.01 -6.98 -31.88
C ARG A 143 -2.44 -7.46 -31.65
N ILE A 144 -3.05 -7.01 -30.56
CA ILE A 144 -4.47 -7.25 -30.26
C ILE A 144 -5.32 -6.25 -31.08
N THR A 145 -5.86 -6.72 -32.21
CA THR A 145 -6.61 -5.87 -33.15
C THR A 145 -8.11 -5.77 -32.82
N ARG A 146 -8.69 -6.80 -32.18
CA ARG A 146 -10.13 -6.86 -31.90
C ARG A 146 -10.48 -6.17 -30.58
N LYS A 147 -11.37 -5.18 -30.63
CA LYS A 147 -11.85 -4.43 -29.45
C LYS A 147 -12.44 -5.34 -28.36
N CYS A 148 -13.20 -6.37 -28.74
CA CYS A 148 -13.79 -7.31 -27.79
C CYS A 148 -12.71 -8.09 -27.02
N PHE A 149 -11.72 -8.66 -27.72
CA PHE A 149 -10.62 -9.38 -27.08
C PHE A 149 -9.79 -8.47 -26.16
N ARG A 150 -9.59 -7.21 -26.58
CA ARG A 150 -8.93 -6.20 -25.74
C ARG A 150 -9.70 -5.93 -24.45
N ILE A 151 -11.02 -5.77 -24.51
CA ILE A 151 -11.85 -5.57 -23.31
C ILE A 151 -11.77 -6.80 -22.41
N VAL A 152 -11.92 -8.01 -22.96
CA VAL A 152 -11.83 -9.26 -22.19
C VAL A 152 -10.48 -9.41 -21.51
N TYR A 153 -9.37 -9.13 -22.20
CA TYR A 153 -8.02 -9.19 -21.64
C TYR A 153 -7.84 -8.23 -20.45
N HIS A 154 -8.24 -6.97 -20.60
CA HIS A 154 -8.13 -5.99 -19.50
C HIS A 154 -9.05 -6.33 -18.33
N SER A 155 -10.26 -6.82 -18.61
CA SER A 155 -11.18 -7.28 -17.56
C SER A 155 -10.58 -8.46 -16.79
N LEU A 156 -10.06 -9.48 -17.48
CA LEU A 156 -9.41 -10.63 -16.84
C LEU A 156 -8.22 -10.20 -15.97
N ILE A 157 -7.38 -9.31 -16.48
CA ILE A 157 -6.24 -8.78 -15.71
C ILE A 157 -6.71 -8.00 -14.49
N PHE A 158 -7.77 -7.18 -14.63
CA PHE A 158 -8.34 -6.46 -13.50
C PHE A 158 -8.88 -7.42 -12.44
N PHE A 159 -9.54 -8.50 -12.84
CA PHE A 159 -10.00 -9.56 -11.91
C PHE A 159 -8.82 -10.26 -11.23
N ILE A 160 -7.75 -10.58 -11.96
CA ILE A 160 -6.54 -11.17 -11.39
C ILE A 160 -5.90 -10.20 -10.38
N ASN A 161 -5.78 -8.91 -10.70
CA ASN A 161 -5.25 -7.89 -9.78
C ASN A 161 -6.16 -7.69 -8.56
N SER A 162 -7.48 -7.84 -8.74
CA SER A 162 -8.46 -7.74 -7.65
C SER A 162 -8.51 -9.00 -6.79
N SER A 163 -7.86 -10.10 -7.18
CA SER A 163 -7.77 -11.30 -6.33
C SER A 163 -7.05 -11.03 -5.01
N ILE A 164 -6.24 -9.97 -4.92
CA ILE A 164 -5.61 -9.52 -3.67
C ILE A 164 -6.66 -9.17 -2.60
N PHE A 165 -7.88 -8.81 -3.00
CA PHE A 165 -8.97 -8.57 -2.06
C PHE A 165 -9.44 -9.82 -1.32
N LEU A 166 -9.13 -11.02 -1.82
CA LEU A 166 -9.44 -12.27 -1.12
C LEU A 166 -8.74 -12.37 0.24
N VAL A 167 -7.62 -11.67 0.42
CA VAL A 167 -6.95 -11.56 1.72
C VAL A 167 -7.88 -10.93 2.76
N PHE A 168 -8.72 -9.96 2.39
CA PHE A 168 -9.69 -9.33 3.29
C PHE A 168 -10.76 -10.30 3.81
N PHE A 169 -11.12 -11.34 3.04
CA PHE A 169 -12.04 -12.39 3.50
C PHE A 169 -11.41 -13.36 4.51
N LYS A 170 -10.08 -13.36 4.63
CA LYS A 170 -9.32 -14.19 5.58
C LYS A 170 -8.94 -13.43 6.86
N LEU A 171 -9.45 -12.20 7.04
CA LEU A 171 -9.16 -11.41 8.22
C LEU A 171 -9.72 -12.11 9.47
N PRO A 172 -8.94 -12.17 10.56
CA PRO A 172 -9.44 -12.71 11.81
C PRO A 172 -10.57 -11.82 12.34
N ALA A 173 -11.68 -12.44 12.75
CA ALA A 173 -12.84 -11.73 13.28
C ALA A 173 -12.55 -11.05 14.64
N ASP A 174 -11.65 -11.63 15.43
CA ASP A 174 -11.32 -11.16 16.78
C ASP A 174 -9.94 -10.50 16.80
N GLN A 175 -9.92 -9.18 16.58
CA GLN A 175 -8.68 -8.40 16.52
C GLN A 175 -7.94 -8.33 17.87
N GLU A 176 -8.66 -8.39 19.00
CA GLU A 176 -8.08 -8.30 20.34
C GLU A 176 -7.25 -9.55 20.72
N THR A 177 -7.73 -10.75 20.39
CA THR A 177 -7.00 -11.99 20.65
C THR A 177 -5.76 -12.10 19.75
N VAL A 178 -5.85 -11.61 18.51
CA VAL A 178 -4.72 -11.56 17.57
C VAL A 178 -3.66 -10.57 18.05
N LYS A 179 -4.06 -9.40 18.57
CA LYS A 179 -3.13 -8.44 19.18
C LYS A 179 -2.35 -9.03 20.34
N LEU A 180 -3.00 -9.87 21.15
CA LEU A 180 -2.35 -10.59 22.26
C LEU A 180 -1.40 -11.70 21.75
N ASN A 181 -1.81 -12.46 20.75
CA ASN A 181 -0.95 -13.50 20.15
C ASN A 181 0.30 -12.92 19.48
N VAL A 182 0.22 -11.70 18.92
CA VAL A 182 1.40 -11.00 18.38
C VAL A 182 2.40 -10.61 19.48
N LEU A 183 1.95 -10.33 20.70
CA LEU A 183 2.84 -10.03 21.83
C LEU A 183 3.61 -11.28 22.32
N GLU A 184 3.16 -12.49 21.98
CA GLU A 184 3.96 -13.71 22.19
C GLU A 184 5.10 -13.84 21.15
N LEU A 185 4.91 -13.30 19.94
CA LEU A 185 5.90 -13.29 18.87
C LEU A 185 6.93 -12.15 19.00
N ASP A 186 6.47 -10.95 19.39
CA ASP A 186 7.34 -9.80 19.66
C ASP A 186 6.94 -9.13 20.99
N PRO A 187 7.63 -9.45 22.11
CA PRO A 187 7.23 -9.01 23.45
C PRO A 187 7.48 -7.51 23.71
N CYS A 188 8.26 -6.85 22.86
CA CYS A 188 8.61 -5.43 23.00
C CYS A 188 8.31 -4.63 21.71
N PRO A 189 7.04 -4.43 21.34
CA PRO A 189 6.68 -3.57 20.22
C PRO A 189 6.93 -2.08 20.54
N THR A 190 6.74 -1.18 19.59
CA THR A 190 6.83 0.26 19.87
C THR A 190 5.62 0.72 20.69
N PRO A 191 5.73 1.77 21.53
CA PRO A 191 4.64 2.18 22.42
C PRO A 191 3.35 2.56 21.66
N GLU A 192 3.49 3.02 20.42
CA GLU A 192 2.36 3.36 19.54
C GLU A 192 1.47 2.16 19.21
N TYR A 193 1.97 0.94 19.40
CA TYR A 193 1.17 -0.28 19.26
C TYR A 193 0.01 -0.37 20.25
N PHE A 194 0.20 0.18 21.45
CA PHE A 194 -0.80 0.15 22.52
C PHE A 194 -1.74 1.36 22.47
N GLU A 195 -1.25 2.51 22.00
CA GLU A 195 -2.03 3.76 21.94
C GLU A 195 -2.84 3.92 20.65
N SER A 196 -2.42 3.29 19.55
CA SER A 196 -3.05 3.45 18.24
C SER A 196 -3.99 2.30 17.90
N ASP A 197 -4.96 2.55 17.02
CA ASP A 197 -5.84 1.54 16.43
C ASP A 197 -5.08 0.64 15.42
N VAL A 198 -4.13 -0.15 15.92
CA VAL A 198 -3.34 -1.07 15.11
C VAL A 198 -4.23 -2.19 14.60
N PHE A 199 -4.23 -2.35 13.29
CA PHE A 199 -4.93 -3.43 12.61
C PHE A 199 -3.94 -4.51 12.15
N ILE A 200 -4.23 -5.76 12.50
CA ILE A 200 -3.37 -6.90 12.13
C ILE A 200 -4.05 -7.64 10.99
N VAL A 201 -3.39 -7.68 9.84
CA VAL A 201 -3.90 -8.33 8.62
C VAL A 201 -3.57 -9.82 8.64
N SER A 202 -2.36 -10.19 9.07
CA SER A 202 -1.96 -11.59 9.23
C SER A 202 -0.73 -11.75 10.13
N THR A 203 -0.71 -12.86 10.87
CA THR A 203 0.41 -13.31 11.72
C THR A 203 1.18 -14.50 11.10
N ASP A 204 0.81 -14.95 9.89
CA ASP A 204 1.36 -16.17 9.28
C ASP A 204 2.77 -15.96 8.73
N GLN A 205 3.78 -16.43 9.45
CA GLN A 205 5.20 -16.18 9.18
C GLN A 205 5.66 -16.59 7.76
N ASN A 206 5.03 -17.60 7.15
CA ASN A 206 5.30 -18.02 5.77
C ASN A 206 4.80 -17.00 4.73
N LEU A 207 3.62 -16.42 4.96
CA LEU A 207 3.08 -15.35 4.11
C LEU A 207 3.94 -14.09 4.25
N ILE A 208 4.31 -13.73 5.48
CA ILE A 208 5.18 -12.58 5.76
C ILE A 208 6.51 -12.73 5.04
N SER A 209 7.16 -13.89 5.16
CA SER A 209 8.43 -14.18 4.48
C SER A 209 8.30 -14.05 2.96
N PHE A 210 7.21 -14.56 2.38
CA PHE A 210 6.93 -14.42 0.96
C PHE A 210 6.73 -12.97 0.53
N TYR A 211 5.92 -12.19 1.27
CA TYR A 211 5.69 -10.77 0.97
C TYR A 211 6.94 -9.92 1.12
N VAL A 212 7.73 -10.12 2.17
CA VAL A 212 8.99 -9.40 2.39
C VAL A 212 9.98 -9.74 1.28
N TRP A 213 10.08 -11.01 0.89
CA TRP A 213 10.95 -11.44 -0.20
C TRP A 213 10.53 -10.83 -1.56
N PHE A 214 9.21 -10.71 -1.81
CA PHE A 214 8.68 -10.14 -3.04
C PHE A 214 8.76 -8.60 -3.11
N LEU A 215 8.46 -7.91 -2.00
CA LEU A 215 8.43 -6.44 -1.90
C LEU A 215 9.82 -5.83 -1.73
N GLN A 216 10.80 -6.60 -1.27
CA GLN A 216 12.16 -6.14 -1.02
C GLN A 216 13.15 -6.82 -1.98
N PRO A 217 13.30 -6.35 -3.23
CA PRO A 217 14.44 -6.75 -4.03
C PRO A 217 15.74 -6.25 -3.38
N SER A 218 16.43 -7.17 -2.71
CA SER A 218 17.89 -7.32 -2.62
C SER A 218 18.80 -6.17 -2.13
N LEU A 219 18.31 -5.02 -1.64
CA LEU A 219 19.18 -3.95 -1.11
C LEU A 219 19.35 -3.88 0.42
N LEU A 220 18.60 -4.67 1.18
CA LEU A 220 18.87 -4.90 2.60
C LEU A 220 18.85 -6.40 2.82
N LYS A 221 20.03 -6.96 3.13
CA LYS A 221 20.15 -8.33 3.65
C LYS A 221 19.05 -8.54 4.70
N PRO A 222 18.46 -9.75 4.79
CA PRO A 222 17.58 -10.08 5.90
C PRO A 222 18.34 -9.70 7.17
N ILE A 223 17.77 -8.79 7.96
CA ILE A 223 18.36 -8.48 9.24
C ILE A 223 18.16 -9.76 10.05
N ARG A 224 19.22 -10.56 10.10
CA ARG A 224 19.32 -11.77 10.90
C ARG A 224 19.42 -11.27 12.34
N TYR A 225 18.27 -10.95 12.94
CA TYR A 225 18.19 -10.67 14.36
C TYR A 225 18.30 -12.01 15.07
N GLY A 226 19.48 -12.26 15.63
CA GLY A 226 19.71 -13.41 16.50
C GLY A 226 18.83 -13.30 17.75
N GLY A 227 18.08 -14.37 17.99
CA GLY A 227 17.97 -15.01 19.29
C GLY A 227 18.62 -16.37 19.15
#